data_AF-A0A662GNU7-F1
#
_entry.id   AF-A0A662GNU7-F1
#
_cell.length_a   1.000
_cell.length_b   1.000
_cell.length_c   1.000
_cell.angle_alpha   90.00
_cell.angle_beta   90.00
_cell.angle_gamma   90.00
#
_symmetry.space_group_name_H-M   'P 1'
#
loop_
_entity.id
_entity.type
_entity.pdbx_description
1 polymer ?
#
loop_
_entity_poly.entity_id
_entity_poly.type
_entity_poly.pdbx_seq_one_letter_code
_entity_poly.pdbx_strand_id
1 'polypeptide(L)' 'LEVRISNTAAINLYKKLGFNIEKRLKNYYPDGEDCYVMTKKLC' A
#
# COMPACT_ATOMS: atom_id res chain seq x y z
N LEU A 1 5.53 -1.48 -4.00
CA LEU A 1 5.63 -0.59 -2.83
C LEU A 1 4.72 -1.13 -1.73
N GLU A 2 5.23 -1.31 -0.52
CA GLU A 2 4.45 -1.79 0.62
C GLU A 2 4.12 -0.61 1.55
N VAL A 3 2.86 -0.51 1.97
CA VAL A 3 2.38 0.58 2.83
C VAL A 3 1.42 0.03 3.87
N ARG A 4 1.60 0.45 5.13
CA ARG A 4 0.68 0.15 6.24
C ARG A 4 -0.75 0.57 5.89
N ILE A 5 -1.72 -0.29 6.21
CA ILE A 5 -3.13 0.01 5.93
C ILE A 5 -3.62 1.26 6.68
N SER A 6 -3.07 1.53 7.87
CA SER A 6 -3.36 2.72 8.66
C SER A 6 -2.80 4.02 8.09
N ASN A 7 -1.78 3.95 7.21
CA ASN A 7 -1.12 5.14 6.66
C ASN A 7 -1.90 5.73 5.47
N THR A 8 -3.09 6.24 5.76
CA THR A 8 -4.01 6.83 4.77
C THR A 8 -3.40 7.99 4.00
N ALA A 9 -2.54 8.80 4.65
CA ALA A 9 -1.81 9.89 4.01
C ALA A 9 -0.88 9.39 2.90
N ALA A 10 -0.06 8.37 3.18
CA ALA A 10 0.83 7.76 2.18
C ALA A 10 0.03 7.06 1.07
N ILE A 11 -1.02 6.31 1.41
CA ILE A 11 -1.90 5.68 0.42
C ILE A 11 -2.44 6.72 -0.57
N ASN A 12 -2.95 7.84 -0.06
CA ASN A 12 -3.50 8.91 -0.90
C ASN A 12 -2.42 9.60 -1.75
N LEU A 13 -1.22 9.80 -1.22
CA LEU A 13 -0.08 10.31 -1.97
C LEU A 13 0.26 9.37 -3.14
N TYR A 14 0.42 8.08 -2.88
CA TYR A 14 0.81 7.11 -3.91
C TYR A 14 -0.28 6.92 -4.97
N LYS A 15 -1.57 6.97 -4.58
CA LYS A 15 -2.68 7.01 -5.54
C LYS A 15 -2.55 8.20 -6.50
N LYS A 16 -2.26 9.41 -5.99
CA LYS A 16 -2.04 10.61 -6.82
C LYS A 16 -0.82 10.49 -7.74
N LEU A 17 0.21 9.74 -7.33
CA LEU A 17 1.40 9.47 -8.15
C LEU A 17 1.19 8.37 -9.21
N GLY A 18 -0.02 7.80 -9.29
CA GLY A 18 -0.41 6.78 -10.26
C GLY A 18 -0.15 5.34 -9.82
N PHE A 19 0.05 5.11 -8.52
CA PHE A 19 0.09 3.75 -7.97
C PHE A 19 -1.32 3.26 -7.65
N ASN A 20 -1.57 1.97 -7.89
CA ASN A 20 -2.81 1.29 -7.57
C ASN A 20 -2.55 0.19 -6.52
N ILE A 21 -3.56 -0.12 -5.71
CA ILE A 21 -3.48 -1.25 -4.76
C ILE A 21 -3.62 -2.54 -5.56
N GLU A 22 -2.61 -3.40 -5.51
CA GLU A 22 -2.60 -4.69 -6.20
C GLU A 22 -3.08 -5.81 -5.28
N LYS A 23 -2.63 -5.81 -4.01
CA LYS A 23 -3.01 -6.82 -3.03
C LYS A 23 -2.97 -6.28 -1.60
N ARG A 24 -3.73 -6.94 -0.72
CA ARG A 24 -3.68 -6.76 0.74
C ARG A 24 -3.02 -8.00 1.37
N LEU A 25 -1.96 -7.78 2.12
CA LEU A 25 -1.29 -8.81 2.91
C LEU A 25 -1.79 -8.69 4.36
N LYS A 26 -2.39 -9.76 4.88
CA LYS A 26 -2.89 -9.81 6.25
C LYS A 26 -1.76 -10.09 7.23
N ASN A 27 -1.77 -9.45 8.41
CA ASN A 27 -0.77 -9.65 9.46
C ASN A 27 0.68 -9.56 8.94
N TYR A 28 0.96 -8.60 8.05
CA TYR A 28 2.26 -8.48 7.40
C TYR A 28 3.32 -7.92 8.35
N TYR A 29 2.92 -6.99 9.22
CA TYR A 29 3.81 -6.43 10.23
C TYR A 29 3.78 -7.26 11.53
N PRO A 30 4.87 -7.24 12.35
CA PRO A 30 4.95 -8.04 13.58
C PRO A 30 3.89 -7.71 14.63
N ASP A 31 3.29 -6.51 14.55
CA ASP A 31 2.19 -6.04 15.39
C ASP A 31 0.82 -6.58 14.93
N GLY A 32 0.78 -7.40 13.88
CA GLY A 32 -0.45 -7.92 13.27
C GLY A 32 -1.10 -6.94 12.29
N GLU A 33 -0.47 -5.81 11.98
CA GLU A 33 -1.05 -4.87 11.03
C GLU A 33 -0.97 -5.38 9.59
N ASP A 34 -2.03 -5.12 8.84
CA ASP A 34 -2.11 -5.41 7.41
C ASP A 34 -1.31 -4.40 6.58
N CYS A 35 -0.89 -4.86 5.40
CA CYS A 35 -0.14 -4.06 4.44
C CYS A 35 -0.85 -4.07 3.08
N TYR A 36 -0.87 -2.90 2.42
CA TYR A 36 -1.17 -2.83 0.99
C TYR A 36 0.12 -2.91 0.18
N VAL A 37 0.10 -3.74 -0.85
CA VAL A 37 1.10 -3.68 -1.91
C VAL A 37 0.51 -2.85 -3.04
N MET A 38 1.18 -1.74 -3.33
CA MET A 38 0.84 -0.81 -4.40
C MET A 38 1.85 -0.91 -5.54
N THR A 39 1.36 -0.91 -6.77
CA THR A 39 2.17 -0.97 -7.99
C THR A 39 1.78 0.13 -8.97
N LYS A 40 2.76 0.61 -9.74
CA LYS A 40 2.57 1.57 -10.82
C LYS A 40 3.06 0.91 -12.09
N LYS A 41 2.21 0.86 -13.11
CA LYS A 41 2.61 0.38 -14.43
C LYS A 41 3.60 1.40 -15.01
N LEU A 42 4.80 0.94 -15.34
CA LEU A 42 5.75 1.69 -16.14
C LEU A 42 5.50 1.27 -17.59
N CYS A 43 5.13 2.24 -18.43
CA CYS A 43 4.98 2.06 -19.87
C CYS A 43 6.31 2.33 -20.55
#